data_AF-A0A7W4CU02-F1
#
_entry.id   AF-A0A7W4CU02-F1
#
_cell.length_a   1.000
_cell.length_b   1.000
_cell.length_c   1.000
_cell.angle_alpha   90.00
_cell.angle_beta   90.00
_cell.angle_gamma   90.00
#
_symmetry.space_group_name_H-M   'P 1'
#
loop_
_entity.id
_entity.type
_entity.pdbx_description
1 polymer ?
#
loop_
_entity_poly.entity_id
_entity_poly.type
_entity_poly.pdbx_seq_one_letter_code
_entity_poly.pdbx_strand_id
1 'polypeptide(L)'
;MSVEMVHSRLGQAALVVGGVVLAMIAAMFFINSDETRAWVFTGMFFALTLAVALVAFDDLHRRHERVTLRPRTKPGRWALWLSVAGMATMLLSGVYGAIVRMGQPTELGPFVPMFVFTIAGFGLMLEGGVVSLIAWFRSDERSWLVLLPLLPALFAVYFVIGEFTFPH
;
A
#
# COMPACT_ATOMS: atom_id res chain seq x y z
N MET A 1 -12.62 15.22 -15.76
CA MET A 1 -11.40 14.38 -15.70
C MET A 1 -11.61 12.97 -16.29
N SER A 2 -12.69 12.70 -17.04
CA SER A 2 -13.14 11.34 -17.38
C SER A 2 -13.13 10.96 -18.88
N VAL A 3 -12.74 11.85 -19.79
CA VAL A 3 -12.83 11.58 -21.25
C VAL A 3 -11.47 11.21 -21.86
N GLU A 4 -10.36 11.71 -21.31
CA GLU A 4 -9.01 11.43 -21.85
C GLU A 4 -8.41 10.09 -21.41
N MET A 5 -9.00 9.39 -20.42
CA MET A 5 -8.52 8.06 -20.03
C MET A 5 -8.65 7.01 -21.13
N VAL A 6 -9.54 7.23 -22.10
CA VAL A 6 -9.91 6.25 -23.12
C VAL A 6 -8.89 6.13 -24.25
N HIS A 7 -7.96 7.08 -24.42
CA HIS A 7 -7.07 7.11 -25.61
C HIS A 7 -5.66 6.53 -25.40
N SER A 8 -5.22 6.27 -24.17
CA SER A 8 -3.90 5.66 -23.91
C SER A 8 -4.03 4.16 -23.65
N ARG A 9 -3.18 3.35 -24.30
CA ARG A 9 -3.11 1.89 -24.10
C ARG A 9 -2.84 1.52 -22.64
N LEU A 10 -2.05 2.33 -21.93
CA LEU A 10 -1.74 2.10 -20.50
C LEU A 10 -2.96 2.42 -19.61
N GLY A 11 -3.68 3.50 -19.90
CA GLY A 11 -4.92 3.84 -19.21
C GLY A 11 -6.01 2.77 -19.40
N GLN A 12 -6.16 2.25 -20.62
CA GLN A 12 -7.05 1.13 -20.91
C GLN A 12 -6.63 -0.14 -20.14
N ALA A 13 -5.34 -0.47 -20.12
CA ALA A 13 -4.83 -1.60 -19.36
C ALA A 13 -5.12 -1.44 -17.85
N ALA A 14 -4.92 -0.24 -17.29
CA ALA A 14 -5.24 0.04 -15.90
C ALA A 14 -6.74 -0.13 -15.60
N LEU A 15 -7.63 0.31 -16.51
CA LEU A 15 -9.07 0.10 -16.37
C LEU A 15 -9.45 -1.38 -16.43
N VAL A 16 -8.84 -2.15 -17.34
CA VAL A 16 -9.07 -3.61 -17.43
C VAL A 16 -8.63 -4.30 -16.15
N VAL A 17 -7.42 -4.01 -15.66
CA VAL A 17 -6.92 -4.59 -14.40
C VAL A 17 -7.80 -4.16 -13.22
N GLY A 18 -8.25 -2.91 -13.18
CA GLY A 18 -9.21 -2.44 -12.19
C GLY A 18 -10.55 -3.18 -12.24
N GLY A 19 -11.06 -3.47 -13.45
CA GLY A 19 -12.25 -4.30 -13.65
C GLY A 19 -12.05 -5.73 -13.15
N VAL A 20 -10.87 -6.31 -13.38
CA VAL A 20 -10.50 -7.64 -12.84
C VAL A 20 -10.49 -7.61 -11.32
N VAL A 21 -9.90 -6.59 -10.68
CA VAL A 21 -9.93 -6.42 -9.22
C VAL A 21 -11.37 -6.40 -8.69
N LEU A 22 -12.27 -5.63 -9.32
CA LEU A 22 -13.67 -5.57 -8.92
C LEU A 22 -14.39 -6.92 -9.09
N ALA A 23 -14.10 -7.64 -10.18
CA ALA A 23 -14.63 -8.97 -10.41
C ALA A 23 -14.13 -9.97 -9.35
N MET A 24 -12.86 -9.88 -8.95
CA MET A 24 -12.29 -10.70 -7.88
C MET A 24 -12.94 -10.40 -6.53
N ILE A 25 -13.20 -9.13 -6.19
CA ILE A 25 -13.96 -8.74 -5.00
C ILE A 25 -15.35 -9.38 -5.01
N ALA A 26 -16.06 -9.27 -6.15
CA ALA A 26 -17.39 -9.86 -6.28
C ALA A 26 -17.35 -11.39 -6.14
N ALA A 27 -16.37 -12.05 -6.77
CA ALA A 27 -16.20 -13.50 -6.71
C ALA A 27 -15.98 -14.01 -5.28
N MET A 28 -15.33 -13.24 -4.40
CA MET A 28 -15.10 -13.64 -3.00
C MET A 28 -16.40 -13.94 -2.24
N PHE A 29 -17.54 -13.34 -2.61
CA PHE A 29 -18.84 -13.60 -1.97
C PHE A 29 -19.49 -14.93 -2.37
N PHE A 30 -19.02 -15.56 -3.46
CA PHE A 30 -19.59 -16.80 -3.98
C PHE A 30 -18.66 -18.02 -3.76
N ILE A 31 -17.44 -17.78 -3.27
CA ILE A 31 -16.46 -18.84 -3.00
C ILE A 31 -16.65 -19.36 -1.57
N ASN A 32 -17.08 -20.62 -1.46
CA ASN A 32 -17.30 -21.29 -0.17
C ASN A 32 -16.00 -21.80 0.49
N SER A 33 -14.94 -22.01 -0.29
CA SER A 33 -13.65 -22.47 0.24
C SER A 33 -12.84 -21.28 0.74
N ASP A 34 -12.51 -21.27 2.04
CA ASP A 34 -11.69 -20.21 2.64
C ASP A 34 -10.30 -20.15 2.01
N GLU A 35 -9.69 -21.30 1.72
CA GLU A 35 -8.40 -21.38 1.02
C GLU A 35 -8.46 -20.73 -0.36
N THR A 36 -9.49 -21.06 -1.16
CA THR A 36 -9.66 -20.46 -2.49
C THR A 36 -9.91 -18.96 -2.39
N ARG A 37 -10.72 -18.53 -1.40
CA ARG A 37 -11.01 -17.12 -1.16
C ARG A 37 -9.75 -16.36 -0.74
N ALA A 38 -8.84 -16.97 0.03
CA ALA A 38 -7.54 -16.40 0.39
C ALA A 38 -6.64 -16.22 -0.83
N TRP A 39 -6.55 -17.20 -1.74
CA TRP A 39 -5.78 -17.07 -2.98
C TRP A 39 -6.32 -15.96 -3.89
N VAL A 40 -7.65 -15.84 -4.01
CA VAL A 40 -8.28 -14.72 -4.74
C VAL A 40 -7.95 -13.39 -4.08
N PHE A 41 -8.02 -13.31 -2.74
CA PHE A 41 -7.67 -12.10 -1.99
C PHE A 41 -6.21 -11.68 -2.20
N THR A 42 -5.26 -12.62 -2.19
CA THR A 42 -3.86 -12.37 -2.50
C THR A 42 -3.65 -11.95 -3.96
N GLY A 43 -4.31 -12.63 -4.90
CA GLY A 43 -4.25 -12.25 -6.32
C GLY A 43 -4.77 -10.84 -6.56
N MET A 44 -5.83 -10.45 -5.85
CA MET A 44 -6.41 -9.11 -5.90
C MET A 44 -5.41 -8.03 -5.46
N PHE A 45 -4.61 -8.28 -4.40
CA PHE A 45 -3.56 -7.37 -3.97
C PHE A 45 -2.52 -7.11 -5.06
N PHE A 46 -2.06 -8.16 -5.74
CA PHE A 46 -1.11 -8.02 -6.85
C PHE A 46 -1.72 -7.29 -8.05
N ALA A 47 -2.97 -7.60 -8.40
CA ALA A 47 -3.69 -6.91 -9.46
C ALA A 47 -3.89 -5.42 -9.15
N LEU A 48 -4.24 -5.07 -7.91
CA LEU A 48 -4.38 -3.68 -7.47
C LEU A 48 -3.05 -2.93 -7.53
N THR A 49 -1.97 -3.55 -7.07
CA THR A 49 -0.61 -2.98 -7.15
C THR A 49 -0.21 -2.72 -8.62
N LEU A 50 -0.51 -3.67 -9.51
CA LEU A 50 -0.28 -3.51 -10.94
C LEU A 50 -1.12 -2.38 -11.54
N ALA A 51 -2.40 -2.27 -11.18
CA ALA A 51 -3.27 -1.19 -11.65
C ALA A 51 -2.72 0.18 -11.25
N VAL A 52 -2.30 0.35 -9.99
CA VAL A 52 -1.69 1.60 -9.50
C VAL A 52 -0.41 1.93 -10.28
N ALA A 53 0.46 0.95 -10.51
CA ALA A 53 1.67 1.15 -11.30
C ALA A 53 1.34 1.59 -12.74
N LEU A 54 0.39 0.93 -13.40
CA LEU A 54 -0.04 1.27 -14.76
C LEU A 54 -0.61 2.69 -14.85
N VAL A 55 -1.41 3.12 -13.86
CA VAL A 55 -1.93 4.50 -13.78
C VAL A 55 -0.79 5.50 -13.65
N ALA A 56 0.18 5.24 -12.78
CA ALA A 56 1.33 6.13 -12.60
C ALA A 56 2.19 6.23 -13.86
N PHE A 57 2.40 5.11 -14.56
CA PHE A 57 3.11 5.08 -15.85
C PHE A 57 2.35 5.81 -16.96
N ASP A 58 1.04 5.65 -17.03
CA ASP A 58 0.19 6.35 -17.99
C ASP A 58 0.25 7.87 -17.79
N ASP A 59 0.20 8.34 -16.53
CA ASP A 59 0.32 9.76 -16.20
C ASP A 59 1.68 10.34 -16.61
N LEU A 60 2.78 9.61 -16.37
CA LEU A 60 4.12 9.99 -16.85
C LEU A 60 4.19 10.06 -18.38
N HIS A 61 3.63 9.06 -19.06
CA HIS A 61 3.65 8.99 -20.52
C HIS A 61 2.88 10.16 -21.14
N ARG A 62 1.68 10.49 -20.63
CA ARG A 62 0.86 11.60 -21.12
C ARG A 62 1.56 12.95 -20.97
N ARG A 63 2.26 13.17 -19.86
CA ARG A 63 2.97 14.43 -19.58
C ARG A 63 4.29 14.57 -20.32
N HIS A 64 4.77 13.52 -20.99
CA HIS A 64 6.09 13.48 -21.67
C HIS A 64 7.26 13.78 -20.72
N GLU A 65 7.09 13.49 -19.42
CA GLU A 65 8.07 13.82 -18.39
C GLU A 65 9.02 12.64 -18.15
N ARG A 66 10.30 12.96 -17.89
CA ARG A 66 11.30 11.96 -17.51
C ARG A 66 11.23 11.73 -16.01
N VAL A 67 11.27 10.46 -15.63
CA VAL A 67 11.17 10.10 -14.22
C VAL A 67 12.46 10.45 -13.48
N THR A 68 12.30 11.12 -12.35
CA THR A 68 13.41 11.42 -11.44
C THR A 68 13.46 10.39 -10.33
N LEU A 69 14.65 10.15 -9.77
CA LEU A 69 14.76 9.26 -8.62
C LEU A 69 14.39 10.00 -7.32
N ARG A 70 14.93 11.20 -7.13
CA ARG A 70 14.88 11.91 -5.83
C ARG A 70 13.66 12.84 -5.72
N PRO A 71 12.86 12.75 -4.64
CA PRO A 71 11.72 13.64 -4.40
C PRO A 71 12.16 15.11 -4.31
N ARG A 72 11.48 15.95 -5.07
CA ARG A 72 11.76 17.40 -5.13
C ARG A 72 10.86 18.17 -4.18
N THR A 73 9.62 17.72 -4.04
CA THR A 73 8.57 18.36 -3.25
C THR A 73 8.66 18.01 -1.76
N LYS A 74 8.16 18.91 -0.90
CA LYS A 74 7.98 18.65 0.53
C LYS A 74 7.08 17.43 0.80
N PRO A 75 5.87 17.31 0.19
CA PRO A 75 5.02 16.15 0.41
C PRO A 75 5.66 14.84 -0.07
N GLY A 76 6.39 14.84 -1.19
CA GLY A 76 7.11 13.64 -1.65
C GLY A 76 8.16 13.14 -0.65
N ARG A 77 8.85 14.06 0.04
CA ARG A 77 9.80 13.69 1.12
C ARG A 77 9.07 13.19 2.37
N TRP A 78 7.96 13.82 2.75
CA TRP A 78 7.15 13.39 3.89
C TRP A 78 6.54 12.00 3.67
N ALA A 79 6.05 11.70 2.46
CA ALA A 79 5.53 10.38 2.11
C ALA A 79 6.58 9.28 2.38
N LEU A 80 7.84 9.52 1.97
CA LEU A 80 8.94 8.60 2.24
C LEU A 80 9.23 8.45 3.74
N TRP A 81 9.35 9.56 4.47
CA TRP A 81 9.67 9.50 5.90
C TRP A 81 8.56 8.83 6.71
N LEU A 82 7.29 9.09 6.39
CA LEU A 82 6.14 8.43 7.03
C LEU A 82 6.16 6.93 6.75
N SER A 83 6.41 6.54 5.50
CA SER A 83 6.53 5.12 5.13
C SER A 83 7.68 4.44 5.85
N VAL A 84 8.86 5.07 5.93
CA VAL A 84 10.03 4.54 6.63
C VAL A 84 9.76 4.43 8.12
N ALA A 85 9.15 5.45 8.73
CA ALA A 85 8.77 5.44 10.14
C ALA A 85 7.77 4.29 10.42
N GLY A 86 6.73 4.15 9.61
CA GLY A 86 5.76 3.06 9.75
C GLY A 86 6.39 1.67 9.64
N MET A 87 7.28 1.46 8.65
CA MET A 87 8.04 0.22 8.50
C MET A 87 8.96 -0.05 9.69
N ALA A 88 9.66 0.97 10.19
CA ALA A 88 10.50 0.85 11.37
C ALA A 88 9.67 0.49 12.62
N THR A 89 8.52 1.14 12.82
CA THR A 89 7.59 0.82 13.92
C THR A 89 7.11 -0.63 13.84
N MET A 90 6.76 -1.12 12.65
CA MET A 90 6.36 -2.51 12.45
C MET A 90 7.48 -3.50 12.74
N LEU A 91 8.69 -3.21 12.24
CA LEU A 91 9.86 -4.04 12.50
C LEU A 91 10.15 -4.12 14.00
N LEU A 92 10.12 -2.99 14.70
CA LEU A 92 10.31 -2.94 16.15
C LEU A 92 9.24 -3.73 16.89
N SER A 93 7.97 -3.64 16.47
CA SER A 93 6.88 -4.45 17.02
C SER A 93 7.15 -5.95 16.87
N GLY A 94 7.60 -6.38 15.69
CA GLY A 94 7.93 -7.77 15.41
C GLY A 94 9.11 -8.29 16.23
N VAL A 95 10.19 -7.49 16.31
CA VAL A 95 11.38 -7.82 17.12
C VAL A 95 11.01 -7.92 18.60
N TYR A 96 10.24 -6.95 19.12
CA TYR A 96 9.78 -6.97 20.50
C TYR A 96 8.92 -8.21 20.79
N GLY A 97 7.95 -8.50 19.91
CA GLY A 97 7.11 -9.70 20.03
C GLY A 97 7.91 -11.00 20.01
N ALA A 98 8.97 -11.07 19.19
CA ALA A 98 9.86 -12.23 19.15
C ALA A 98 10.66 -12.41 20.45
N ILE A 99 11.22 -11.33 21.01
CA ILE A 99 11.97 -11.36 22.27
C ILE A 99 11.06 -11.85 23.42
N VAL A 100 9.85 -11.31 23.52
CA VAL A 100 8.86 -11.71 24.53
C VAL A 100 8.51 -13.20 24.41
N ARG A 101 8.27 -13.69 23.20
CA ARG A 101 7.97 -15.11 22.96
C ARG A 101 9.12 -16.06 23.31
N MET A 102 10.37 -15.58 23.28
CA MET A 102 11.55 -16.36 23.69
C MET A 102 11.77 -16.38 25.21
N GLY A 103 10.83 -15.86 26.01
CA GLY A 103 10.89 -15.90 27.48
C GLY A 103 12.02 -15.06 28.07
N GLN A 104 12.61 -14.15 27.29
CA GLN A 104 13.62 -13.23 27.79
C GLN A 104 12.94 -12.17 28.67
N PRO A 105 13.42 -11.94 29.90
CA PRO A 105 12.88 -10.88 30.75
C PRO A 105 13.16 -9.53 30.09
N THR A 106 12.13 -8.91 29.51
CA THR A 106 12.24 -7.56 28.98
C THR A 106 12.07 -6.57 30.13
N GLU A 107 13.15 -5.93 30.56
CA GLU A 107 13.13 -4.83 31.54
C GLU A 107 12.48 -3.52 31.00
N LEU A 108 11.79 -3.60 29.87
CA LEU A 108 11.23 -2.48 29.13
C LEU A 108 9.89 -2.00 29.72
N GLY A 109 9.92 -1.44 30.93
CA GLY A 109 8.97 -0.43 31.42
C GLY A 109 7.46 -0.76 31.27
N PRO A 110 6.57 0.24 31.36
CA PRO A 110 5.13 0.01 31.30
C PRO A 110 4.77 -0.49 29.90
N PHE A 111 4.20 -1.70 29.85
CA PHE A 111 3.80 -2.41 28.63
C PHE A 111 2.96 -1.51 27.71
N VAL A 112 3.56 -0.95 26.66
CA VAL A 112 2.80 -0.47 25.51
C VAL A 112 2.33 -1.71 24.76
N PRO A 113 1.01 -1.97 24.66
CA PRO A 113 0.52 -3.17 24.01
C PRO A 113 1.02 -3.25 22.56
N MET A 114 1.43 -4.43 22.07
CA MET A 114 1.89 -4.61 20.69
C MET A 114 0.89 -4.11 19.65
N PHE A 115 -0.40 -4.19 19.97
CA PHE A 115 -1.47 -3.65 19.15
C PHE A 115 -1.31 -2.13 18.88
N VAL A 116 -0.81 -1.36 19.85
CA VAL A 116 -0.56 0.08 19.68
C VAL A 116 0.54 0.33 18.64
N PHE A 117 1.64 -0.42 18.69
CA PHE A 117 2.70 -0.34 17.68
C PHE A 117 2.20 -0.75 16.30
N THR A 118 1.36 -1.78 16.24
CA THR A 118 0.78 -2.26 14.99
C THR A 118 -0.16 -1.21 14.38
N ILE A 119 -1.05 -0.60 15.17
CA ILE A 119 -1.90 0.50 14.68
C ILE A 119 -1.04 1.67 14.22
N ALA A 120 -0.05 2.09 15.03
CA ALA A 120 0.81 3.23 14.69
C ALA A 120 1.60 2.97 13.40
N GLY A 121 2.17 1.77 13.26
CA GLY A 121 2.92 1.37 12.07
C GLY A 121 2.04 1.38 10.81
N PHE A 122 0.85 0.76 10.85
CA PHE A 122 -0.06 0.77 9.71
C PHE A 122 -0.60 2.17 9.42
N GLY A 123 -0.93 2.95 10.46
CA GLY A 123 -1.38 4.35 10.32
C GLY A 123 -0.35 5.19 9.57
N LEU A 124 0.92 5.12 9.97
CA LEU A 124 2.02 5.82 9.30
C LEU A 124 2.22 5.36 7.85
N MET A 125 2.10 4.06 7.57
CA MET A 125 2.18 3.55 6.20
C MET A 125 1.02 4.06 5.33
N LEU A 126 -0.21 4.06 5.85
CA LEU A 126 -1.39 4.57 5.15
C LEU A 126 -1.27 6.07 4.89
N GLU A 127 -0.89 6.86 5.90
CA GLU A 127 -0.61 8.29 5.75
C GLU A 127 0.49 8.53 4.71
N GLY A 128 1.58 7.76 4.75
CA GLY A 128 2.64 7.81 3.74
C GLY A 128 2.12 7.56 2.32
N GLY A 129 1.23 6.58 2.15
CA GLY A 129 0.57 6.30 0.87
C GLY A 129 -0.35 7.44 0.42
N VAL A 130 -1.18 7.99 1.31
CA VAL A 130 -2.05 9.14 0.99
C VAL A 130 -1.23 10.37 0.61
N VAL A 131 -0.19 10.69 1.38
CA VAL A 131 0.71 11.82 1.10
C VAL A 131 1.48 11.60 -0.20
N SER A 132 1.82 10.36 -0.54
CA SER A 132 2.38 9.99 -1.84
C SER A 132 1.43 10.31 -3.00
N LEU A 133 0.16 9.90 -2.90
CA LEU A 133 -0.86 10.23 -3.90
C LEU A 133 -1.06 11.75 -4.02
N ILE A 134 -1.06 12.48 -2.90
CA ILE A 134 -1.15 13.94 -2.90
C ILE A 134 0.07 14.55 -3.61
N ALA A 135 1.28 14.09 -3.28
CA ALA A 135 2.49 14.58 -3.93
C ALA A 135 2.42 14.36 -5.45
N TRP A 136 2.02 13.16 -5.87
CA TRP A 136 1.91 12.78 -7.26
C TRP A 136 0.85 13.60 -8.03
N PHE A 137 -0.38 13.63 -7.54
CA PHE A 137 -1.50 14.22 -8.28
C PHE A 137 -1.67 15.72 -8.06
N ARG A 138 -1.26 16.27 -6.91
CA ARG A 138 -1.48 17.69 -6.56
C ARG A 138 -0.22 18.54 -6.50
N SER A 139 0.96 17.96 -6.29
CA SER A 139 2.21 18.73 -6.13
C SER A 139 3.17 18.58 -7.30
N ASP A 140 2.72 18.01 -8.42
CA ASP A 140 3.51 17.82 -9.64
C ASP A 140 4.81 17.02 -9.40
N GLU A 141 4.79 16.12 -8.43
CA GLU A 141 5.93 15.27 -8.10
C GLU A 141 6.02 14.07 -9.05
N ARG A 142 7.19 13.85 -9.65
CA ARG A 142 7.43 12.81 -10.68
C ARG A 142 8.53 11.85 -10.30
N SER A 143 8.82 11.77 -9.01
CA SER A 143 9.88 10.90 -8.52
C SER A 143 9.36 9.48 -8.30
N TRP A 144 10.05 8.50 -8.86
CA TRP A 144 9.75 7.07 -8.65
C TRP A 144 9.69 6.70 -7.18
N LEU A 145 10.58 7.28 -6.36
CA LEU A 145 10.61 7.03 -4.93
C LEU A 145 9.31 7.45 -4.24
N VAL A 146 8.57 8.42 -4.78
CA VAL A 146 7.33 8.88 -4.16
C VAL A 146 6.20 7.88 -4.38
N LEU A 147 6.29 6.99 -5.37
CA LEU A 147 5.33 5.88 -5.52
C LEU A 147 5.62 4.71 -4.57
N LEU A 148 6.85 4.59 -4.07
CA LEU A 148 7.26 3.49 -3.20
C LEU A 148 6.43 3.39 -1.91
N PRO A 149 6.07 4.48 -1.21
CA PRO A 149 5.12 4.47 -0.10
C PRO A 149 3.75 3.85 -0.37
N LEU A 150 3.32 3.76 -1.64
CA LEU A 150 2.06 3.10 -1.98
C LEU A 150 2.11 1.60 -1.69
N LEU A 151 3.28 0.97 -1.81
CA LEU A 151 3.41 -0.47 -1.56
C LEU A 151 3.14 -0.85 -0.09
N PRO A 152 3.80 -0.27 0.93
CA PRO A 152 3.48 -0.54 2.32
C PRO A 152 2.08 -0.07 2.70
N ALA A 153 1.56 1.01 2.09
CA ALA A 153 0.18 1.42 2.30
C ALA A 153 -0.83 0.38 1.79
N LEU A 154 -0.66 -0.12 0.56
CA LEU A 154 -1.49 -1.19 -0.01
C LEU A 154 -1.34 -2.49 0.80
N PHE A 155 -0.14 -2.79 1.29
CA PHE A 155 0.08 -3.92 2.18
C PHE A 155 -0.66 -3.76 3.51
N ALA A 156 -0.66 -2.57 4.10
CA ALA A 156 -1.44 -2.27 5.30
C ALA A 156 -2.94 -2.47 5.07
N VAL A 157 -3.47 -1.97 3.95
CA VAL A 157 -4.87 -2.18 3.56
C VAL A 157 -5.16 -3.67 3.38
N TYR A 158 -4.31 -4.39 2.65
CA TYR A 158 -4.43 -5.84 2.44
C TYR A 158 -4.46 -6.60 3.76
N PHE A 159 -3.54 -6.29 4.67
CA PHE A 159 -3.46 -6.95 5.96
C PHE A 159 -4.71 -6.70 6.80
N VAL A 160 -5.14 -5.44 6.92
CA VAL A 160 -6.33 -5.06 7.71
C VAL A 160 -7.59 -5.71 7.15
N ILE A 161 -7.80 -5.66 5.83
CA ILE A 161 -8.97 -6.31 5.21
C ILE A 161 -8.89 -7.83 5.38
N GLY A 162 -7.70 -8.41 5.24
CA GLY A 162 -7.46 -9.84 5.43
C GLY A 162 -7.85 -10.30 6.83
N GLU A 163 -7.45 -9.55 7.86
CA GLU A 163 -7.79 -9.82 9.26
C GLU A 163 -9.31 -9.93 9.48
N PHE A 164 -10.08 -9.01 8.89
CA PHE A 164 -11.54 -9.03 9.01
C PHE A 164 -12.22 -10.07 8.12
N THR A 165 -11.58 -10.45 7.01
CA THR A 165 -12.16 -11.40 6.02
C THR A 165 -11.88 -12.86 6.36
N PHE A 166 -10.75 -13.11 7.03
CA PHE A 166 -10.27 -14.44 7.44
C PHE A 166 -9.85 -14.40 8.91
N PRO A 167 -10.82 -14.28 9.85
CA PRO A 167 -10.52 -14.41 11.26
C PRO A 167 -10.01 -15.83 11.51
N HIS A 168 -8.84 -15.94 12.12
CA HIS A 168 -8.12 -17.18 12.40
C HIS A 168 -8.22 -17.57 13.88
#